data_AF-A0A4Y2WYA6-F1
#
_entry.id   AF-A0A4Y2WYA6-F1
#
_cell.length_a   1.000
_cell.length_b   1.000
_cell.length_c   1.000
_cell.angle_alpha   90.00
_cell.angle_beta   90.00
_cell.angle_gamma   90.00
#
_symmetry.space_group_name_H-M   'P 1'
#
loop_
_entity.id
_entity.type
_entity.pdbx_description
1 polymer ?
#
loop_
_entity_poly.entity_id
_entity_poly.type
_entity_poly.pdbx_seq_one_letter_code
_entity_poly.pdbx_strand_id
1 'polypeptide(L)'
;MCFGECNRYGHDVCIVTFDQPLYIKAREIVAPAPERSDLSKIVIRLGGFHLLSSFFGAIGYIMKGSGIKQVLSLIYAPNSLDKMLTGHAYARAVRAHTLFHLTLATIISKEFVIDDDMDANLQNTIEDDKK
;
A
#
# COMPACT_ATOMS: atom_id res chain seq x y z
N MET A 1 13.68 -27.50 -10.42
CA MET A 1 14.18 -27.77 -9.06
C MET A 1 13.08 -27.58 -8.01
N CYS A 2 12.40 -26.43 -7.93
CA CYS A 2 11.41 -26.17 -6.85
C CYS A 2 10.12 -27.03 -6.90
N PHE A 3 9.56 -27.30 -8.09
CA PHE A 3 8.33 -28.10 -8.19
C PHE A 3 8.56 -29.59 -7.85
N GLY A 4 9.69 -30.14 -8.29
CA GLY A 4 10.10 -31.52 -7.93
C GLY A 4 10.26 -31.71 -6.42
N GLU A 5 10.81 -30.70 -5.72
CA GLU A 5 10.89 -30.70 -4.26
C GLU A 5 9.51 -30.60 -3.60
N CYS A 6 8.60 -29.76 -4.09
CA CYS A 6 7.24 -29.69 -3.53
C CYS A 6 6.46 -31.00 -3.68
N ASN A 7 6.54 -31.63 -4.85
CA ASN A 7 5.94 -32.96 -5.07
C ASN A 7 6.52 -34.01 -4.14
N ARG A 8 7.82 -33.92 -3.81
CA ARG A 8 8.49 -34.85 -2.88
C ARG A 8 7.85 -34.84 -1.49
N TYR A 9 7.28 -33.70 -1.08
CA TYR A 9 6.56 -33.55 0.19
C TYR A 9 5.04 -33.66 0.05
N GLY A 10 4.53 -34.08 -1.11
CA GLY A 10 3.10 -34.26 -1.36
C GLY A 10 2.32 -32.95 -1.55
N HIS A 11 2.99 -31.86 -1.93
CA HIS A 11 2.32 -30.60 -2.23
C HIS A 11 1.96 -30.51 -3.71
N ASP A 12 0.66 -30.33 -3.99
CA ASP A 12 0.15 -30.15 -5.36
C ASP A 12 0.44 -28.77 -5.95
N VAL A 13 0.77 -27.79 -5.09
CA VAL A 13 1.03 -26.40 -5.47
C VAL A 13 2.37 -25.95 -4.89
N CYS A 14 3.20 -25.30 -5.70
CA CYS A 14 4.48 -24.73 -5.30
C CYS A 14 4.39 -23.21 -5.29
N ILE A 15 4.57 -22.57 -4.13
CA ILE A 15 4.58 -21.11 -4.02
C ILE A 15 6.04 -20.63 -4.03
N VAL A 16 6.37 -19.73 -4.97
CA VAL A 16 7.72 -19.17 -5.09
C VAL A 16 7.65 -17.65 -5.09
N THR A 17 8.43 -17.03 -4.20
CA THR A 17 8.60 -15.58 -4.13
C THR A 17 9.85 -15.14 -4.89
N PHE A 18 9.74 -14.10 -5.70
CA PHE A 18 10.84 -13.52 -6.46
C PHE A 18 10.96 -12.01 -6.24
N ASP A 19 12.19 -11.50 -6.37
CA ASP A 19 12.42 -10.07 -6.52
C ASP A 19 11.76 -9.53 -7.79
N GLN A 20 11.51 -8.23 -7.85
CA GLN A 20 10.67 -7.62 -8.89
C GLN A 20 11.05 -8.00 -10.34
N PRO A 21 12.32 -7.96 -10.78
CA PRO A 21 12.66 -8.35 -12.16
C PRO A 21 12.39 -9.82 -12.44
N LEU A 22 12.72 -10.70 -11.50
CA LEU A 22 12.51 -12.14 -11.62
C LEU A 22 11.03 -12.51 -11.53
N TYR A 23 10.26 -11.79 -10.72
CA TYR A 23 8.81 -11.93 -10.64
C TYR A 23 8.18 -11.67 -12.01
N ILE A 24 8.54 -10.58 -12.69
CA ILE A 24 8.01 -10.25 -14.02
C ILE A 24 8.33 -11.37 -15.00
N LYS A 25 9.58 -11.85 -15.03
CA LYS A 25 9.98 -12.96 -15.93
C LYS A 25 9.32 -14.29 -15.60
N ALA A 26 9.21 -14.63 -14.32
CA ALA A 26 8.51 -15.84 -13.91
C ALA A 26 7.02 -15.77 -14.25
N ARG A 27 6.39 -14.60 -14.14
CA ARG A 27 5.00 -14.38 -14.57
C ARG A 27 4.82 -14.52 -16.08
N GLU A 28 5.73 -14.01 -16.89
CA GLU A 28 5.72 -14.19 -18.35
C GLU A 28 5.80 -15.68 -18.75
N ILE A 29 6.49 -16.51 -17.96
CA ILE A 29 6.63 -17.96 -18.21
C ILE A 29 5.41 -18.74 -17.72
N VAL A 30 4.93 -18.45 -16.50
CA VAL A 30 3.85 -19.21 -15.85
C VAL A 30 2.47 -18.83 -16.40
N ALA A 31 2.25 -17.56 -16.76
CA ALA A 31 0.94 -17.09 -17.24
C ALA A 31 0.41 -17.82 -18.51
N PRO A 32 1.24 -18.11 -19.53
CA PRO A 32 0.79 -18.86 -20.71
C PRO A 32 0.87 -20.38 -20.55
N ALA A 33 1.19 -20.91 -19.37
CA ALA A 33 1.36 -22.34 -19.18
C ALA A 33 0.03 -23.10 -19.34
N PRO A 34 0.02 -24.29 -19.98
CA PRO A 34 -1.18 -25.12 -20.08
C PRO A 34 -1.71 -25.50 -18.70
N GLU A 35 -3.05 -25.52 -18.52
CA GLU A 35 -3.72 -25.74 -17.23
C GLU A 35 -3.30 -27.01 -16.49
N ARG A 36 -2.85 -28.05 -17.21
CA ARG A 36 -2.45 -29.34 -16.65
C ARG A 36 -0.93 -29.56 -16.59
N SER A 37 -0.14 -28.53 -16.87
CA SER A 37 1.31 -28.61 -16.83
C SER A 37 1.84 -28.50 -15.39
N ASP A 38 3.09 -28.91 -15.16
CA ASP A 38 3.74 -28.68 -13.87
C ASP A 38 3.92 -27.19 -13.55
N LEU A 39 3.96 -26.34 -14.57
CA LEU A 39 4.09 -24.88 -14.42
C LEU A 39 2.79 -24.22 -13.94
N SER A 40 1.61 -24.75 -14.30
CA SER A 40 0.33 -24.20 -13.82
C SER A 40 0.13 -24.38 -12.32
N LYS A 41 0.87 -25.32 -11.72
CA LYS A 41 0.90 -25.57 -10.27
C LYS A 41 1.85 -24.66 -9.50
N ILE A 42 2.56 -23.76 -10.20
CA ILE A 42 3.48 -22.80 -9.56
C ILE A 42 2.78 -21.46 -9.36
N VAL A 43 2.66 -21.04 -8.10
CA VAL A 43 2.15 -19.72 -7.73
C VAL A 43 3.32 -18.77 -7.52
N ILE A 44 3.47 -17.83 -8.45
CA ILE A 44 4.51 -16.80 -8.43
C ILE A 44 4.03 -15.61 -7.59
N ARG A 45 4.81 -15.25 -6.57
CA ARG A 45 4.56 -14.10 -5.68
C ARG A 45 5.68 -13.07 -5.79
N LEU A 46 5.31 -11.78 -5.74
CA LEU A 46 6.30 -10.71 -5.60
C LEU A 46 6.84 -10.72 -4.16
N GLY A 47 8.16 -10.59 -4.02
CA GLY A 47 8.82 -10.53 -2.71
C GLY A 47 8.24 -9.40 -1.85
N GLY A 48 8.05 -9.64 -0.55
CA GLY A 48 7.33 -8.72 0.34
C GLY A 48 7.90 -7.30 0.38
N PHE A 49 9.24 -7.16 0.36
CA PHE A 49 9.90 -5.86 0.29
C PHE A 49 9.60 -5.12 -1.03
N HIS A 50 9.64 -5.83 -2.15
CA HIS A 50 9.32 -5.26 -3.46
C HIS A 50 7.84 -4.95 -3.60
N LEU A 51 6.96 -5.75 -3.02
CA LEU A 51 5.53 -5.48 -2.95
C LEU A 51 5.27 -4.16 -2.22
N LEU A 52 5.88 -3.98 -1.05
CA LEU A 52 5.69 -2.78 -0.25
C LEU A 52 6.32 -1.53 -0.89
N SER A 53 7.51 -1.67 -1.47
CA SER A 53 8.12 -0.60 -2.28
C SER A 53 7.22 -0.22 -3.47
N SER A 54 6.65 -1.20 -4.17
CA SER A 54 5.71 -0.97 -5.27
C SER A 54 4.43 -0.26 -4.81
N PHE A 55 3.91 -0.61 -3.63
CA PHE A 55 2.75 0.04 -3.03
C PHE A 55 3.01 1.54 -2.76
N PHE A 56 4.16 1.88 -2.18
CA PHE A 56 4.53 3.30 -1.99
C PHE A 56 4.72 4.04 -3.31
N GLY A 57 5.33 3.41 -4.31
CA GLY A 57 5.43 3.96 -5.65
C GLY A 57 4.05 4.23 -6.28
N ALA A 58 3.10 3.33 -6.09
CA ALA A 58 1.73 3.50 -6.56
C ALA A 58 1.01 4.67 -5.86
N ILE A 59 1.18 4.85 -4.55
CA ILE A 59 0.65 6.02 -3.84
C ILE A 59 1.22 7.30 -4.45
N GLY A 60 2.54 7.39 -4.62
CA GLY A 60 3.17 8.58 -5.21
C GLY A 60 2.72 8.86 -6.65
N TYR A 61 2.47 7.80 -7.44
CA TYR A 61 1.92 7.92 -8.78
C TYR A 61 0.47 8.43 -8.78
N ILE A 62 -0.42 7.82 -8.00
CA ILE A 62 -1.84 8.17 -7.91
C ILE A 62 -2.01 9.59 -7.35
N MET A 63 -1.23 9.95 -6.34
CA MET A 63 -1.29 11.26 -5.68
C MET A 63 -0.47 12.33 -6.39
N LYS A 64 0.02 12.09 -7.60
CA LYS A 64 0.75 13.09 -8.37
C LYS A 64 -0.15 14.30 -8.64
N GLY A 65 0.32 15.49 -8.27
CA GLY A 65 -0.44 16.74 -8.40
C GLY A 65 -1.33 17.08 -7.19
N SER A 66 -1.44 16.20 -6.18
CA SER A 66 -2.24 16.44 -4.97
C SER A 66 -1.67 17.48 -3.99
N GLY A 67 -0.45 17.97 -4.21
CA GLY A 67 0.27 18.77 -3.22
C GLY A 67 1.14 17.95 -2.25
N ILE A 68 1.05 16.61 -2.25
CA ILE A 68 1.81 15.75 -1.31
C ILE A 68 3.32 16.00 -1.37
N LYS A 69 3.88 16.23 -2.57
CA LYS A 69 5.30 16.50 -2.75
C LYS A 69 5.71 17.83 -2.11
N GLN A 70 4.86 18.85 -2.23
CA GLN A 70 5.06 20.18 -1.67
C GLN A 70 5.03 20.14 -0.15
N VAL A 71 4.03 19.47 0.44
CA VAL A 71 3.95 19.30 1.90
C VAL A 71 5.16 18.54 2.44
N LEU A 72 5.53 17.43 1.82
CA LEU A 72 6.68 16.63 2.25
C LEU A 72 8.02 17.34 2.04
N SER A 73 8.10 18.34 1.16
CA SER A 73 9.31 19.13 0.96
C SER A 73 9.70 20.01 2.15
N LEU A 74 8.76 20.23 3.08
CA LEU A 74 9.03 20.93 4.34
C LEU A 74 9.96 20.16 5.29
N ILE A 75 10.07 18.84 5.12
CA ILE A 75 10.80 17.94 6.02
C ILE A 75 11.86 17.08 5.32
N TYR A 76 11.81 16.97 3.99
CA TYR A 76 12.75 16.17 3.21
C TYR A 76 13.32 16.95 2.02
N ALA A 77 14.61 16.76 1.77
CA ALA A 77 15.29 17.33 0.61
C ALA A 77 14.72 16.76 -0.72
N PRO A 78 14.75 17.53 -1.84
CA PRO A 78 14.14 17.14 -3.12
C PRO A 78 14.53 15.74 -3.63
N ASN A 79 15.83 15.42 -3.62
CA ASN A 79 16.33 14.10 -4.05
C ASN A 79 15.81 12.93 -3.20
N SER A 80 15.49 13.20 -1.93
CA SER A 80 14.88 12.22 -1.03
C SER A 80 13.42 11.98 -1.41
N LEU A 81 12.69 13.05 -1.74
CA LEU A 81 11.27 12.98 -2.13
C LEU A 81 11.06 12.11 -3.35
N ASP A 82 11.88 12.29 -4.40
CA ASP A 82 11.71 11.54 -5.65
C ASP A 82 11.92 10.04 -5.43
N LYS A 83 12.95 9.65 -4.67
CA LYS A 83 13.20 8.24 -4.32
C LYS A 83 12.11 7.67 -3.43
N MET A 84 11.54 8.49 -2.56
CA MET A 84 10.53 8.08 -1.60
C MET A 84 9.15 7.88 -2.24
N LEU A 85 8.71 8.84 -3.05
CA LEU A 85 7.44 8.81 -3.77
C LEU A 85 7.42 7.77 -4.90
N THR A 86 8.60 7.30 -5.33
CA THR A 86 8.72 6.17 -6.25
C THR A 86 8.92 4.83 -5.53
N GLY A 87 8.90 4.80 -4.19
CA GLY A 87 9.06 3.59 -3.39
C GLY A 87 10.50 3.07 -3.22
N HIS A 88 11.48 3.67 -3.89
CA HIS A 88 12.90 3.25 -3.84
C HIS A 88 13.61 3.58 -2.53
N ALA A 89 13.02 4.44 -1.69
CA ALA A 89 13.53 4.76 -0.36
C ALA A 89 12.55 4.31 0.74
N TYR A 90 12.32 2.99 0.83
CA TYR A 90 11.33 2.36 1.70
C TYR A 90 11.23 2.94 3.12
N ALA A 91 12.32 2.93 3.90
CA ALA A 91 12.28 3.41 5.29
C ALA A 91 11.87 4.88 5.41
N ARG A 92 12.27 5.71 4.45
CA ARG A 92 11.85 7.12 4.38
C ARG A 92 10.38 7.23 3.96
N ALA A 93 9.92 6.40 3.01
CA ALA A 93 8.54 6.38 2.54
C ALA A 93 7.56 6.02 3.66
N VAL A 94 7.86 4.97 4.43
CA VAL A 94 7.06 4.59 5.61
C VAL A 94 6.93 5.76 6.58
N ARG A 95 8.05 6.39 6.94
CA ARG A 95 8.06 7.52 7.88
C ARG A 95 7.27 8.72 7.34
N ALA A 96 7.50 9.10 6.09
CA ALA A 96 6.83 10.24 5.47
C ALA A 96 5.33 10.04 5.33
N HIS A 97 4.88 8.88 4.86
CA HIS A 97 3.45 8.58 4.73
C HIS A 97 2.77 8.48 6.10
N THR A 98 3.43 7.91 7.11
CA THR A 98 2.89 7.89 8.49
C THR A 98 2.72 9.30 9.04
N LEU A 99 3.73 10.16 8.88
CA LEU A 99 3.67 11.53 9.35
C LEU A 99 2.63 12.35 8.58
N PHE A 100 2.57 12.19 7.26
CA PHE A 100 1.55 12.84 6.42
C PHE A 100 0.13 12.44 6.84
N HIS A 101 -0.10 11.13 7.05
CA HIS A 101 -1.39 10.63 7.51
C HIS A 101 -1.76 11.19 8.89
N LEU A 102 -0.83 11.18 9.85
CA LEU A 102 -1.05 11.74 11.18
C LEU A 102 -1.39 13.24 11.14
N THR A 103 -0.63 14.01 10.36
CA THR A 103 -0.86 15.45 10.21
C THR A 103 -2.22 15.73 9.57
N LEU A 104 -2.58 15.02 8.50
CA LEU A 104 -3.90 15.15 7.89
C LEU A 104 -5.02 14.77 8.85
N ALA A 105 -4.92 13.63 9.54
CA ALA A 105 -5.91 13.21 10.52
C ALA A 105 -6.07 14.25 11.64
N THR A 106 -4.97 14.85 12.10
CA THR A 106 -4.99 15.90 13.13
C THR A 106 -5.66 17.17 12.63
N ILE A 107 -5.38 17.61 11.40
CA ILE A 107 -6.02 18.79 10.80
C ILE A 107 -7.52 18.54 10.66
N ILE A 108 -7.91 17.42 10.03
CA ILE A 108 -9.31 17.05 9.85
C ILE A 108 -10.04 16.98 11.19
N SER A 109 -9.43 16.38 12.22
CA SER A 109 -10.03 16.27 13.54
C SER A 109 -10.24 17.64 14.20
N LYS A 110 -9.32 18.59 14.01
CA LYS A 110 -9.47 19.96 14.53
C LYS A 110 -10.56 20.74 13.84
N GLU A 111 -10.64 20.62 12.50
CA GLU A 111 -11.69 21.25 11.71
C GLU A 111 -13.07 20.63 12.01
N PHE A 112 -13.12 19.36 12.42
CA PHE A 112 -14.36 18.68 12.82
C PHE A 112 -14.87 19.10 14.21
N VAL A 113 -14.04 19.73 15.06
CA VAL A 113 -14.41 20.19 16.41
C VAL A 113 -15.04 21.59 16.41
N ILE A 114 -15.52 22.07 15.26
CA ILE A 114 -16.31 23.29 15.17
C ILE A 114 -17.69 22.92 14.65
N ASP A 115 -18.58 22.53 15.56
CA ASP A 115 -19.80 23.31 15.79
C ASP A 115 -20.37 22.98 17.18
N ASP A 116 -20.11 23.84 18.16
CA ASP A 116 -20.85 23.84 19.44
C ASP A 116 -22.37 24.06 19.20
N ASP A 117 -22.76 24.49 17.99
CA ASP A 117 -24.16 24.65 17.53
C ASP A 117 -24.80 23.32 17.06
N MET A 118 -24.01 22.28 16.77
CA MET A 118 -24.51 20.94 16.44
C MET A 118 -24.89 20.15 17.72
N ASP A 119 -24.20 20.42 18.83
CA ASP A 119 -24.51 19.83 20.14
C ASP A 119 -25.85 20.33 20.71
N ALA A 120 -26.18 21.61 20.48
CA ALA A 120 -27.48 22.18 20.89
C ALA A 120 -28.65 21.56 20.11
N ASN A 121 -28.49 21.30 18.82
CA ASN A 121 -29.52 20.66 17.99
C ASN A 121 -29.73 19.17 18.33
N LEU A 122 -28.67 18.47 18.75
CA LEU A 122 -28.75 17.08 19.21
C LEU A 122 -29.43 16.96 20.58
N GLN A 123 -29.20 17.91 21.49
CA GLN A 123 -29.87 17.94 22.79
C GLN A 123 -31.38 18.24 22.65
N ASN A 124 -31.75 19.19 21.79
CA ASN A 124 -33.16 19.53 21.54
C ASN A 124 -33.95 18.36 20.91
N THR A 125 -33.34 17.61 19.98
CA THR A 125 -33.99 16.43 19.37
C THR A 125 -34.15 15.26 20.35
N ILE A 126 -33.31 15.15 21.39
CA ILE A 126 -33.43 14.13 22.43
C ILE A 126 -34.50 14.51 23.48
N GLU A 127 -34.78 15.81 23.68
CA GLU A 127 -35.83 16.28 24.58
C GLU A 127 -37.25 16.18 23.97
N ASP A 128 -37.38 16.37 22.66
CA ASP A 128 -38.67 16.21 21.96
C ASP A 128 -39.17 14.75 21.93
N ASP A 129 -38.28 13.76 21.97
CA ASP A 129 -38.62 12.33 22.05
C ASP A 129 -39.02 11.87 23.48
N LYS A 130 -38.89 12.73 24.48
CA LYS A 130 -39.25 12.45 25.89
C LYS A 130 -40.61 13.01 26.31
N LYS A 131 -41.35 13.64 25.39
CA LYS A 131 -42.70 14.17 25.63
C LYS A 131 -43.78 13.26 25.04
#